data_AF-A0A3M2U300-F1
#
_entry.id   AF-A0A3M2U300-F1
#
_cell.length_a   1.000
_cell.length_b   1.000
_cell.length_c   1.000
_cell.angle_alpha   90.00
_cell.angle_beta   90.00
_cell.angle_gamma   90.00
#
_symmetry.space_group_name_H-M   'P 1'
#
loop_
_entity.id
_entity.type
_entity.pdbx_description
1 polymer ?
#
loop_
_entity_poly.entity_id
_entity_poly.type
_entity_poly.pdbx_seq_one_letter_code
_entity_poly.pdbx_strand_id
1 'polypeptide(L)' 'HWLVNVIDRDQRMLPQLEMALSRIADDTFGWCDDSGEPIGLKRLLISPTTKYCIEAQERHEQIDKHQRQA' A
#
# COMPACT_ATOMS: atom_id res chain seq x y z
N HIS A 1 6.75 15.19 -22.38
CA HIS A 1 7.33 14.29 -21.35
C HIS A 1 6.43 14.17 -20.11
N TRP A 2 5.94 15.25 -19.51
CA TRP A 2 5.10 15.21 -18.30
C TRP A 2 3.83 14.33 -18.39
N LEU A 3 3.09 14.39 -19.51
CA LEU A 3 1.89 13.57 -19.72
C LEU A 3 2.16 12.06 -19.64
N VAL A 4 3.31 11.60 -20.11
CA VAL A 4 3.69 10.18 -20.07
C VAL A 4 3.90 9.72 -18.63
N ASN A 5 4.55 10.53 -17.79
CA ASN A 5 4.79 10.21 -16.38
C ASN A 5 3.50 10.16 -15.55
N VAL A 6 2.48 10.94 -15.91
CA VAL A 6 1.16 10.90 -15.27
C VAL A 6 0.44 9.61 -15.63
N ILE A 7 0.41 9.25 -16.92
CA ILE A 7 -0.19 8.00 -17.39
C ILE A 7 0.48 6.79 -16.74
N ASP A 8 1.82 6.77 -16.66
CA ASP A 8 2.57 5.68 -16.00
C ASP A 8 2.21 5.54 -14.51
N ARG A 9 1.95 6.64 -13.82
CA ARG A 9 1.51 6.61 -12.41
C ARG A 9 0.09 6.07 -12.29
N ASP A 10 -0.82 6.54 -13.12
CA ASP A 10 -2.22 6.09 -13.13
C ASP A 10 -2.32 4.61 -13.48
N GLN A 11 -1.52 4.15 -14.44
CA GLN A 11 -1.45 2.73 -14.82
C GLN A 11 -0.94 1.85 -13.67
N ARG A 12 -0.04 2.35 -12.81
CA ARG A 12 0.43 1.63 -11.61
C ARG A 12 -0.58 1.63 -10.46
N MET A 13 -1.54 2.55 -10.45
CA MET A 13 -2.60 2.61 -9.44
C MET A 13 -3.68 1.54 -9.67
N LEU A 14 -4.06 1.29 -10.93
CA LEU A 14 -5.05 0.26 -11.29
C LEU A 14 -4.80 -1.12 -10.64
N PRO A 15 -3.62 -1.75 -10.77
CA PRO A 15 -3.38 -3.06 -10.17
C PRO A 15 -3.40 -3.03 -8.63
N GLN A 16 -3.13 -1.88 -8.00
CA GLN A 16 -3.24 -1.74 -6.55
C GLN A 16 -4.71 -1.74 -6.11
N LEU A 17 -5.59 -1.12 -6.90
CA LEU A 17 -7.02 -1.12 -6.65
C LEU A 17 -7.61 -2.51 -6.86
N GLU A 18 -7.24 -3.20 -7.94
CA GLU A 18 -7.66 -4.59 -8.20
C GLU A 18 -7.26 -5.52 -7.05
N MET A 19 -6.05 -5.35 -6.52
CA MET A 19 -5.60 -6.13 -5.37
C MET A 19 -6.35 -5.78 -4.08
N ALA A 20 -6.71 -4.51 -3.85
CA ALA A 20 -7.57 -4.14 -2.73
C ALA A 20 -8.95 -4.78 -2.83
N LEU A 21 -9.54 -4.81 -4.04
CA LEU A 21 -10.82 -5.50 -4.29
C LEU A 21 -10.71 -7.01 -4.08
N SER A 22 -9.63 -7.65 -4.51
CA SER A 22 -9.37 -9.07 -4.24
C SER A 22 -9.37 -9.35 -2.74
N ARG A 23 -8.74 -8.47 -1.95
CA ARG A 23 -8.67 -8.61 -0.49
C ARG A 23 -10.02 -8.41 0.20
N ILE A 24 -10.93 -7.66 -0.42
CA ILE A 24 -12.31 -7.57 0.07
C ILE A 24 -13.03 -8.90 -0.22
N ALA A 25 -12.80 -9.49 -1.39
CA ALA A 25 -13.42 -10.74 -1.78
C ALA A 25 -12.96 -11.96 -0.97
N ASP A 26 -11.74 -11.92 -0.42
CA ASP A 26 -11.17 -12.97 0.43
C ASP A 26 -11.29 -12.71 1.95
N ASP A 27 -12.03 -11.68 2.36
CA ASP A 27 -12.19 -11.22 3.74
C ASP A 27 -10.88 -10.85 4.49
N THR A 28 -9.78 -10.58 3.77
CA THR A 28 -8.50 -10.12 4.36
C THR A 28 -8.32 -8.60 4.33
N PHE A 29 -9.28 -7.86 3.78
CA PHE A 29 -9.24 -6.42 3.73
C PHE A 29 -9.21 -5.79 5.14
N GLY A 30 -8.32 -4.82 5.33
CA GLY A 30 -8.16 -4.13 6.59
C GLY A 30 -7.21 -4.80 7.58
N TRP A 31 -6.52 -5.88 7.19
CA TRP A 31 -5.46 -6.51 7.98
C TRP A 31 -4.07 -6.22 7.39
N CYS A 32 -3.05 -6.10 8.23
CA CYS A 32 -1.69 -5.85 7.78
C CYS A 32 -1.09 -7.13 7.20
N ASP A 33 -0.53 -7.08 5.99
CA ASP A 33 0.09 -8.25 5.34
C ASP A 33 1.35 -8.75 6.06
N ASP A 34 2.01 -7.90 6.85
CA ASP A 34 3.28 -8.21 7.52
C ASP A 34 3.08 -8.66 8.98
N SER A 35 2.29 -7.91 9.77
CA SER A 35 2.06 -8.23 11.19
C SER A 35 0.76 -9.01 11.45
N GLY A 36 -0.19 -9.03 10.52
CA GLY A 36 -1.53 -9.57 10.74
C GLY A 36 -2.43 -8.69 11.63
N GLU A 37 -1.97 -7.51 12.05
CA GLU A 37 -2.72 -6.58 12.89
C GLU A 37 -3.74 -5.76 12.09
N PRO A 38 -4.81 -5.23 12.72
CA PRO A 38 -5.80 -4.43 12.01
C PRO A 38 -5.20 -3.09 11.55
N ILE A 39 -5.44 -2.74 10.29
CA ILE A 39 -5.12 -1.43 9.72
C ILE A 39 -6.16 -0.43 10.22
N GLY A 40 -5.70 0.67 10.82
CA GLY A 40 -6.59 1.69 11.36
C GLY A 40 -7.57 2.25 10.31
N LEU A 41 -8.86 2.32 10.66
CA LEU A 41 -9.93 2.74 9.75
C LEU A 41 -9.65 4.09 9.08
N LYS A 42 -9.15 5.08 9.83
CA LYS A 42 -8.78 6.39 9.28
C LYS A 42 -7.76 6.30 8.14
N ARG A 43 -6.83 5.34 8.23
CA ARG A 43 -5.81 5.09 7.20
C ARG A 43 -6.44 4.49 5.95
N LEU A 44 -7.34 3.51 6.10
CA LEU A 44 -8.07 2.90 4.98
C LEU A 44 -8.98 3.91 4.26
N LEU A 45 -9.61 4.84 5.00
CA LEU A 45 -10.43 5.90 4.43
C LEU A 45 -9.61 6.91 3.61
N ILE A 46 -8.35 7.16 3.99
CA ILE A 46 -7.44 8.05 3.25
C ILE A 46 -6.81 7.30 2.06
N SER A 47 -6.43 6.04 2.24
CA SER A 47 -5.78 5.21 1.24
C SER A 47 -6.32 3.77 1.30
N PRO A 48 -7.31 3.42 0.47
CA PRO A 48 -7.95 2.10 0.51
C PRO A 48 -7.06 1.00 -0.09
N THR A 49 -5.98 1.35 -0.79
CA THR A 49 -5.03 0.38 -1.38
C THR A 49 -3.89 -0.01 -0.42
N THR A 50 -3.87 0.53 0.80
CA THR A 50 -2.80 0.25 1.76
C THR A 50 -2.85 -1.21 2.24
N LYS A 51 -1.68 -1.83 2.34
CA LYS A 51 -1.52 -3.23 2.76
C LYS A 51 -0.90 -3.40 4.14
N TYR A 52 -0.39 -2.30 4.70
CA TYR A 52 0.40 -2.32 5.92
C TYR A 52 -0.20 -1.41 6.97
N CYS A 53 -0.11 -1.83 8.24
CA CYS A 53 -0.27 -0.95 9.39
C CYS A 53 0.84 0.12 9.39
N ILE A 54 0.71 1.12 10.27
CA ILE A 54 1.63 2.25 10.31
C ILE A 54 3.02 1.75 10.70
N GLU A 55 3.09 0.90 11.71
CA GLU A 55 4.30 0.32 12.27
C GLU A 55 5.05 -0.54 11.23
N ALA A 56 4.32 -1.36 10.48
CA ALA A 56 4.90 -2.14 9.39
C ALA A 56 5.40 -1.23 8.25
N GLN A 57 4.62 -0.22 7.86
CA GLN A 57 5.04 0.75 6.83
C GLN A 57 6.31 1.50 7.24
N GLU A 58 6.39 1.96 8.49
CA GLU A 58 7.57 2.65 9.02
C GLU A 58 8.80 1.75 8.98
N ARG A 59 8.68 0.46 9.34
CA ARG A 59 9.78 -0.51 9.24
C ARG A 59 10.28 -0.67 7.80
N HIS A 60 9.37 -0.80 6.84
CA HIS A 60 9.73 -0.90 5.41
C HIS A 60 10.47 0.36 4.94
N GLU A 61 9.99 1.55 5.32
CA GLU A 61 10.63 2.81 4.93
C GLU A 61 12.03 2.99 5.56
N GLN A 62 12.26 2.49 6.78
CA GLN A 62 13.60 2.49 7.37
C GLN A 62 14.55 1.54 6.62
N ILE A 63 14.10 0.32 6.29
CA ILE A 63 14.89 -0.64 5.52
C ILE A 63 15.26 -0.06 4.14
N ASP A 64 14.28 0.50 3.44
CA ASP A 64 14.48 1.13 2.12
C ASP A 64 15.49 2.29 2.19
N LYS A 65 15.45 3.12 3.24
CA LYS A 65 16.42 4.20 3.46
C LYS A 65 17.83 3.66 3.62
N HIS A 66 18.02 2.61 4.41
CA HIS A 66 19.33 1.97 4.58
C HIS A 66 19.84 1.37 3.27
N GLN A 67 18.98 0.72 2.49
CA GLN A 67 19.36 0.13 1.20
C GLN A 67 19.76 1.17 0.15
N ARG A 68 19.15 2.36 0.14
CA ARG A 68 19.52 3.44 -0.79
C ARG A 68 20.81 4.16 -0.41
N GLN A 69 21.28 4.00 0.83
CA GLN A 69 22.49 4.64 1.36
C GLN A 69 23.73 3.74 1.31
N ALA A 70 23.54 2.43 1.10
CA ALA A 70 24.61 1.45 0.87
C ALA A 70 24.99 1.39 -0.61
#